data_AF-A0A1X7SWP3-F1
#
_entry.id   AF-A0A1X7SWP3-F1
#
_cell.length_a   1.000
_cell.length_b   1.000
_cell.length_c   1.000
_cell.angle_alpha   90.00
_cell.angle_beta   90.00
_cell.angle_gamma   90.00
#
_symmetry.space_group_name_H-M   'P 1'
#
loop_
_entity.id
_entity.type
_entity.pdbx_description
1 polymer ?
#
loop_
_entity_poly.entity_id
_entity_poly.type
_entity_poly.pdbx_seq_one_letter_code
_entity_poly.pdbx_strand_id
1 'polypeptide(L)'
;MYSLTKKTADLSDPQEATCSDHGKPLELFCETCDTVIFVTCQVRNHKHHEYDLITDSYTKQCQKLRECLSPVEGKKEALKKVLSALAEREGEIRERGEGVLEEIHEMVEEIIAVLRQSERKTD
;
A
#
# COMPACT_ATOMS: atom_id res chain seq x y z
N MET A 1 -5.96 15.14 3.71
CA MET A 1 -6.63 14.97 2.41
C MET A 1 -5.58 15.11 1.31
N TYR A 2 -5.05 13.99 0.80
CA TYR A 2 -4.08 14.03 -0.30
C TYR A 2 -4.85 14.15 -1.62
N SER A 3 -4.66 15.29 -2.30
CA SER A 3 -5.30 15.62 -3.57
C SER A 3 -4.89 14.64 -4.67
N LEU A 4 -5.79 13.72 -5.01
CA LEU A 4 -5.78 12.98 -6.26
C LEU A 4 -6.38 13.87 -7.35
N THR A 5 -5.56 14.69 -7.99
CA THR A 5 -5.97 15.40 -9.21
C THR A 5 -4.99 15.14 -10.33
N LYS A 6 -5.44 14.25 -11.23
CA LYS A 6 -5.36 14.33 -12.69
C LYS A 6 -4.00 14.67 -13.32
N LYS A 7 -3.47 13.67 -14.02
CA LYS A 7 -2.94 13.86 -15.39
C LYS A 7 -3.09 12.57 -16.21
N THR A 8 -4.28 12.33 -16.73
CA THR A 8 -4.46 11.53 -17.95
C THR A 8 -4.17 12.48 -19.12
N ALA A 9 -2.89 12.65 -19.43
CA ALA A 9 -2.45 13.36 -20.62
C ALA A 9 -2.09 12.33 -21.69
N ASP A 10 -2.69 12.52 -22.87
CA ASP A 10 -2.36 11.94 -24.17
C ASP A 10 -2.25 10.42 -24.26
N LEU A 11 -3.38 9.77 -24.55
CA LEU A 11 -3.39 8.61 -25.45
C LEU A 11 -3.24 9.13 -26.89
N SER A 12 -2.11 9.77 -27.20
CA SER A 12 -1.73 10.08 -28.57
C SER A 12 -1.37 8.76 -29.24
N ASP A 13 -2.22 8.34 -30.18
CA ASP A 13 -2.07 7.26 -31.17
C ASP A 13 -1.37 5.99 -30.65
N PRO A 14 -2.05 4.84 -30.46
CA PRO A 14 -1.36 3.63 -30.02
C PRO A 14 -0.30 3.30 -31.06
N GLN A 15 0.95 3.67 -30.76
CA GLN A 15 2.09 3.31 -31.57
C GLN A 15 2.07 1.79 -31.57
N GLU A 16 1.61 1.19 -32.66
CA GLU A 16 1.44 -0.26 -32.76
C GLU A 16 2.79 -0.86 -32.37
N ALA A 17 2.81 -1.58 -31.24
CA ALA A 17 4.03 -2.15 -30.75
C ALA A 17 4.56 -3.09 -31.84
N THR A 18 5.82 -2.90 -32.24
CA THR A 18 6.44 -3.69 -33.29
C THR A 18 7.51 -4.59 -32.71
N CYS A 19 7.68 -5.76 -33.30
CA CYS A 19 8.77 -6.68 -32.96
C CYS A 19 10.11 -6.06 -33.32
N SER A 20 11.02 -5.98 -32.35
CA SER A 20 12.36 -5.42 -32.54
C SER A 20 13.17 -6.15 -33.62
N ASP A 21 12.97 -7.46 -33.78
CA ASP A 21 13.71 -8.29 -34.75
C ASP A 21 13.14 -8.21 -36.17
N HIS A 22 11.84 -7.91 -36.32
CA HIS A 22 11.12 -8.04 -37.59
C HIS A 22 10.50 -6.73 -38.09
N GLY A 23 10.38 -5.72 -37.24
CA GLY A 23 9.75 -4.43 -37.57
C GLY A 23 8.27 -4.56 -37.95
N LYS A 24 7.58 -5.59 -37.45
CA LYS A 24 6.17 -5.90 -37.73
C LYS A 24 5.31 -5.81 -36.46
N PRO A 25 4.01 -5.50 -36.57
CA PRO A 25 3.11 -5.42 -35.42
C PRO A 25 3.10 -6.70 -34.57
N LEU A 26 2.91 -6.55 -33.26
CA LEU A 26 2.76 -7.66 -32.32
C LEU A 26 1.28 -8.08 -32.26
N GLU A 27 1.03 -9.39 -32.33
CA GLU A 27 -0.32 -9.95 -32.50
C GLU A 27 -0.65 -11.04 -31.48
N LEU A 28 0.38 -11.71 -30.95
CA LEU A 28 0.24 -12.81 -30.01
C LEU A 28 0.77 -12.42 -28.64
N PHE A 29 0.19 -12.98 -27.59
CA PHE A 29 0.73 -12.98 -26.25
C PHE A 29 1.30 -14.36 -25.94
N CYS A 30 2.60 -14.43 -25.62
CA CYS A 30 3.27 -15.67 -25.23
C CYS A 30 3.16 -15.86 -23.72
N GLU A 31 2.37 -16.85 -23.28
CA GLU A 31 2.15 -17.13 -21.85
C GLU A 31 3.41 -17.63 -21.14
N THR A 32 4.28 -18.35 -21.85
CA THR A 32 5.53 -18.85 -21.27
C THR A 32 6.53 -17.72 -20.98
N CYS A 33 6.54 -16.67 -21.79
CA CYS A 33 7.47 -15.55 -21.67
C CYS A 33 6.86 -14.29 -21.06
N ASP A 34 5.55 -14.28 -20.83
CA ASP A 34 4.78 -13.13 -20.35
C ASP A 34 5.00 -11.86 -21.21
N THR A 35 5.03 -12.03 -22.54
CA THR A 35 5.33 -10.95 -23.48
C THR A 35 4.50 -11.04 -24.75
N VAL A 36 4.23 -9.88 -25.36
CA VAL A 36 3.65 -9.79 -26.71
C VAL A 36 4.72 -10.07 -27.77
N ILE A 37 4.36 -10.81 -28.82
CA ILE A 37 5.24 -11.25 -29.89
C ILE A 37 4.58 -11.09 -31.25
N PHE A 38 5.40 -10.97 -32.30
CA PHE A 38 4.94 -11.09 -33.68
C PHE A 38 4.76 -12.57 -34.03
N VAL A 39 3.78 -12.89 -34.89
CA VAL A 39 3.42 -14.27 -35.22
C VAL A 39 4.61 -15.11 -35.70
N THR A 40 5.56 -14.56 -36.46
CA THR A 40 6.72 -15.36 -36.92
C THR A 40 7.76 -15.63 -35.84
N CYS A 41 7.70 -14.96 -34.69
CA CYS A 41 8.59 -15.28 -33.57
C CYS A 41 8.32 -16.69 -33.01
N GLN A 42 7.11 -17.24 -33.24
CA GLN A 42 6.73 -18.59 -32.80
C GLN A 42 7.59 -19.71 -33.43
N VAL A 43 8.13 -19.48 -34.63
CA VAL A 43 8.98 -20.49 -35.32
C VAL A 43 10.46 -20.40 -34.93
N ARG A 44 10.85 -19.33 -34.23
CA ARG A 44 12.23 -19.07 -33.78
C ARG A 44 12.31 -19.09 -32.26
N ASN A 45 12.23 -17.91 -31.65
CA ASN A 45 12.54 -17.69 -30.25
C ASN A 45 11.46 -18.24 -29.30
N HIS A 46 10.23 -18.40 -29.79
CA HIS A 46 9.08 -18.88 -29.00
C HIS A 46 8.61 -20.27 -29.46
N LYS A 47 9.53 -21.09 -29.97
CA LYS A 47 9.21 -22.44 -30.45
C LYS A 47 8.78 -23.32 -29.27
N HIS A 48 7.58 -23.89 -29.38
CA HIS A 48 6.92 -24.72 -28.34
C HIS A 48 6.48 -23.96 -27.08
N HIS A 49 6.48 -22.62 -27.09
CA HIS A 49 5.85 -21.87 -26.02
C HIS A 49 4.33 -21.84 -26.21
N GLU A 50 3.60 -21.70 -25.11
CA GLU A 50 2.16 -21.43 -25.16
C GLU A 50 1.96 -19.96 -25.51
N TYR A 51 1.04 -19.70 -26.44
CA TYR A 51 0.67 -18.36 -26.86
C TYR A 51 -0.77 -18.34 -27.34
N ASP A 52 -1.38 -17.16 -27.26
CA ASP A 52 -2.75 -16.91 -27.71
C ASP A 52 -2.82 -15.53 -28.38
N LEU A 53 -3.92 -15.24 -29.09
CA LEU A 53 -4.16 -13.89 -29.61
C LEU A 53 -4.24 -12.90 -28.44
N ILE A 54 -3.73 -11.68 -28.66
CA ILE A 54 -3.82 -10.62 -27.64
C ILE A 54 -5.27 -10.35 -27.26
N THR A 55 -6.19 -10.37 -28.23
CA THR A 55 -7.62 -10.17 -28.01
C THR A 55 -8.24 -11.24 -27.11
N ASP A 56 -7.77 -12.47 -27.25
CA ASP A 56 -8.36 -13.64 -26.61
C ASP A 56 -7.79 -13.79 -25.19
N SER A 57 -6.49 -13.52 -25.04
CA SER A 57 -5.80 -13.52 -23.76
C SER A 57 -6.11 -12.30 -22.87
N TYR A 58 -6.58 -11.18 -23.42
CA TYR A 58 -6.82 -9.94 -22.66
C TYR A 58 -7.68 -10.17 -21.42
N THR A 59 -8.84 -10.82 -21.60
CA THR A 59 -9.78 -11.07 -20.49
C THR A 59 -9.17 -11.97 -19.42
N LYS A 60 -8.48 -13.05 -19.83
CA LYS A 60 -7.75 -13.97 -18.95
C LYS A 60 -6.67 -13.26 -18.15
N GLN A 61 -5.89 -12.38 -18.78
CA GLN A 61 -4.83 -11.63 -18.11
C GLN A 61 -5.38 -10.57 -17.16
N CYS A 62 -6.42 -9.84 -17.55
CA CYS A 62 -7.13 -8.92 -16.64
C CYS A 62 -7.69 -9.65 -15.41
N GLN A 63 -8.20 -10.87 -15.59
CA GLN A 63 -8.68 -11.69 -14.48
C GLN A 63 -7.53 -12.12 -13.56
N LYS A 64 -6.43 -12.66 -14.10
CA LYS A 64 -5.23 -13.02 -13.32
C LYS A 64 -4.72 -11.83 -12.49
N LEU A 65 -4.61 -10.64 -13.11
CA LEU A 65 -4.20 -9.42 -12.41
C LEU A 65 -5.16 -9.07 -11.28
N ARG A 66 -6.47 -9.16 -11.50
CA ARG A 66 -7.49 -8.88 -10.47
C ARG A 66 -7.38 -9.85 -9.30
N GLU A 67 -7.20 -11.13 -9.58
CA GLU A 67 -7.02 -12.19 -8.58
C GLU A 67 -5.75 -11.98 -7.75
N CYS A 68 -4.66 -11.55 -8.39
CA CYS A 68 -3.41 -11.20 -7.69
C CYS A 68 -3.53 -9.92 -6.85
N LEU A 69 -4.24 -8.90 -7.34
CA LEU A 69 -4.35 -7.61 -6.67
C LEU A 69 -5.34 -7.61 -5.49
N SER A 70 -6.44 -8.35 -5.61
CA SER A 70 -7.47 -8.45 -4.56
C SER A 70 -6.93 -8.75 -3.15
N PRO A 71 -6.08 -9.78 -2.93
CA PRO A 71 -5.52 -10.04 -1.61
C PRO A 71 -4.53 -8.98 -1.15
N VAL A 72 -3.83 -8.30 -2.06
CA VAL A 72 -2.91 -7.21 -1.73
C VAL A 72 -3.67 -5.99 -1.21
N GLU A 73 -4.78 -5.64 -1.87
CA GLU A 73 -5.69 -4.58 -1.40
C GLU A 73 -6.25 -4.92 -0.02
N GLY A 74 -6.66 -6.17 0.20
CA GLY A 74 -7.12 -6.64 1.51
C GLY A 74 -6.07 -6.50 2.61
N LYS A 75 -4.81 -6.90 2.34
CA LYS A 75 -3.69 -6.75 3.30
C LYS A 75 -3.39 -5.27 3.59
N LYS A 76 -3.42 -4.43 2.57
CA LYS A 76 -3.24 -2.97 2.71
C LYS A 76 -4.30 -2.35 3.62
N GLU A 77 -5.57 -2.71 3.45
CA GLU A 77 -6.65 -2.19 4.31
C GLU A 77 -6.54 -2.75 5.74
N ALA A 78 -6.13 -4.01 5.93
CA ALA A 78 -5.85 -4.56 7.25
C ALA A 78 -4.71 -3.81 7.96
N LEU A 79 -3.61 -3.53 7.25
CA LEU A 79 -2.48 -2.76 7.80
C LEU A 79 -2.90 -1.35 8.20
N LYS A 80 -3.71 -0.66 7.39
CA LYS A 80 -4.24 0.66 7.76
C LYS A 80 -5.03 0.60 9.06
N LYS A 81 -5.90 -0.41 9.25
CA LYS A 81 -6.66 -0.57 10.49
C LYS A 81 -5.76 -0.79 11.70
N VAL A 82 -4.72 -1.61 11.56
CA VAL A 82 -3.74 -1.85 12.63
C VAL A 82 -2.99 -0.56 12.96
N LEU A 83 -2.53 0.20 11.95
CA LEU A 83 -1.86 1.47 12.17
C LEU A 83 -2.74 2.49 12.90
N SER A 84 -4.01 2.61 12.52
CA SER A 84 -4.96 3.49 13.21
C SER A 84 -5.16 3.07 14.67
N ALA A 85 -5.34 1.77 14.93
CA ALA A 85 -5.49 1.26 16.30
C ALA A 85 -4.22 1.49 17.14
N LEU A 86 -3.03 1.35 16.55
CA LEU A 86 -1.78 1.64 17.25
C LEU A 86 -1.66 3.13 17.60
N ALA A 87 -2.02 4.02 16.68
CA ALA A 87 -2.00 5.46 16.94
C ALA A 87 -2.97 5.88 18.05
N GLU A 88 -4.16 5.28 18.10
CA GLU A 88 -5.12 5.47 19.20
C GLU A 88 -4.53 5.00 20.54
N ARG A 89 -3.97 3.78 20.57
CA ARG A 89 -3.33 3.23 21.77
C ARG A 89 -2.14 4.04 22.24
N GLU A 90 -1.32 4.56 21.33
CA GLU A 90 -0.22 5.45 21.67
C GLU A 90 -0.74 6.73 22.35
N GLY A 91 -1.83 7.29 21.85
CA GLY A 91 -2.52 8.42 22.46
C GLY A 91 -2.99 8.13 23.88
N GLU A 92 -3.71 7.02 24.08
CA GLU A 92 -4.18 6.57 25.40
C GLU A 92 -3.03 6.39 26.39
N ILE A 93 -1.90 5.81 25.95
CA ILE A 93 -0.73 5.60 26.80
C ILE A 93 -0.14 6.94 27.24
N ARG A 94 -0.03 7.90 26.32
CA ARG A 94 0.49 9.24 26.63
C ARG A 94 -0.41 9.97 27.63
N GLU A 95 -1.71 10.01 27.39
CA GLU A 95 -2.69 10.65 28.27
C GLU A 95 -2.66 10.03 29.68
N ARG A 96 -2.63 8.70 29.77
CA ARG A 96 -2.48 8.02 31.06
C ARG A 96 -1.16 8.35 31.75
N GLY A 97 -0.08 8.50 30.99
CA GLY A 97 1.22 8.90 31.54
C GLY A 97 1.20 10.32 32.11
N GLU A 98 0.55 11.25 31.42
CA GLU A 98 0.34 12.63 31.89
C GLU A 98 -0.52 12.65 33.17
N GLY A 99 -1.63 11.90 33.20
CA GLY A 99 -2.49 11.81 34.39
C GLY A 99 -1.78 11.27 35.62
N VAL A 100 -0.97 10.20 35.47
CA VAL A 100 -0.18 9.67 36.60
C VAL A 100 0.84 10.70 37.11
N LEU A 101 1.43 11.51 36.24
CA LEU A 101 2.37 12.55 36.65
C LEU A 101 1.68 13.67 37.42
N GLU A 102 0.48 14.07 36.99
CA GLU A 102 -0.36 15.05 37.70
C GLU A 102 -0.78 14.54 39.08
N GLU A 103 -1.25 13.28 39.18
CA GLU A 103 -1.58 12.65 40.47
C GLU A 103 -0.38 12.63 41.45
N ILE A 104 0.83 12.35 40.95
CA ILE A 104 2.06 12.39 41.77
C ILE A 104 2.34 13.82 42.24
N HIS A 105 2.19 14.81 41.37
CA HIS A 105 2.41 16.21 41.71
C HIS A 105 1.43 16.68 42.80
N GLU A 106 0.13 16.42 42.62
CA GLU A 106 -0.90 16.75 43.61
C GLU A 106 -0.61 16.11 44.97
N MET A 107 -0.26 14.83 44.99
CA MET A 107 0.11 14.12 46.22
C MET A 107 1.30 14.75 46.95
N VAL A 108 2.34 15.16 46.20
CA VAL A 108 3.51 15.82 46.77
C VAL A 108 3.14 17.19 47.34
N GLU A 109 2.31 17.97 46.63
CA GLU A 109 1.83 19.27 47.12
C GLU A 109 1.01 19.15 48.40
N GLU A 110 0.14 18.14 48.48
CA GLU A 110 -0.62 17.83 49.70
C GLU A 110 0.30 17.50 50.88
N ILE A 111 1.31 16.66 50.67
CA ILE A 111 2.30 16.32 51.71
C ILE A 111 3.02 17.58 52.20
N ILE A 112 3.47 18.45 51.28
CA ILE A 112 4.13 19.71 51.62
C ILE A 112 3.19 20.62 52.43
N ALA A 113 1.92 20.71 52.05
CA ALA A 113 0.93 21.52 52.76
C ALA A 113 0.72 21.04 54.20
N VAL A 114 0.62 19.72 54.40
CA VAL A 114 0.50 19.09 55.72
C VAL A 114 1.74 19.38 56.58
N LEU A 115 2.95 19.20 56.04
CA LEU A 115 4.20 19.47 56.76
C LEU A 115 4.28 20.94 57.21
N ARG A 116 4.04 21.89 56.30
CA ARG A 116 4.02 23.33 56.62
C ARG A 116 2.96 23.70 57.66
N GLN A 117 1.82 23.02 57.67
CA GLN A 117 0.79 23.25 58.68
C GLN A 117 1.22 22.72 60.05
N SER A 118 1.93 21.58 60.09
CA SER A 118 2.44 21.01 61.34
C SER A 118 3.48 21.91 61.99
N GLU A 119 4.44 22.46 61.21
CA GLU A 119 5.47 23.37 61.70
C GLU A 119 4.86 24.59 62.42
N ARG A 120 3.85 25.23 61.79
CA ARG A 120 3.14 26.40 62.36
C ARG A 120 2.38 26.13 63.65
N LYS A 121 2.07 24.87 63.97
CA LYS A 121 1.36 24.49 65.22
C LYS A 121 2.33 24.22 66.38
N THR A 122 3.61 24.05 66.07
CA THR A 122 4.67 23.75 67.04
C THR A 122 5.43 24.99 67.53
N ASP A 123 5.24 26.15 66.89
CA ASP A 123 5.65 27.48 67.36
C ASP A 123 4.55 28.16 68.18
#